data_AF-A0A2R3IR36-F1
#
_entry.id   AF-A0A2R3IR36-F1
#
_cell.length_a   1.000
_cell.length_b   1.000
_cell.length_c   1.000
_cell.angle_alpha   90.00
_cell.angle_beta   90.00
_cell.angle_gamma   90.00
#
_symmetry.space_group_name_H-M   'P 1'
#
loop_
_entity.id
_entity.type
_entity.pdbx_description
1 polymer ?
#
loop_
_entity_poly.entity_id
_entity_poly.type
_entity_poly.pdbx_seq_one_letter_code
_entity_poly.pdbx_strand_id
1 'polypeptide(L)'
;MNNQNNLRSLLKAHLAHALVDRYTTRVLRTLVPAALCHTETGAIVGRFLLGLHDGAKHPFNLNELRRLAPELHEDCLQILALDGTDMLDLRKKIEAGTDGAVVWDLLNNMWAPQAPNA
;
A
#
# COMPACT_ATOMS: atom_id res chain seq x y z
N MET A 1 17.23 38.35 -4.14
CA MET A 1 17.67 36.97 -4.52
C MET A 1 16.94 35.84 -3.77
N ASN A 2 15.91 36.11 -2.95
CA ASN A 2 15.26 35.07 -2.12
C ASN A 2 14.11 34.30 -2.82
N ASN A 3 13.45 34.92 -3.81
CA ASN A 3 12.22 34.36 -4.41
C ASN A 3 12.47 33.20 -5.40
N GLN A 4 13.56 33.26 -6.18
CA GLN A 4 13.90 32.19 -7.13
C GLN A 4 14.35 30.89 -6.43
N ASN A 5 15.01 30.99 -5.28
CA ASN A 5 15.43 29.82 -4.51
C ASN A 5 14.23 29.12 -3.86
N ASN A 6 13.25 29.89 -3.36
CA ASN A 6 12.00 29.35 -2.84
C ASN A 6 11.18 28.64 -3.93
N LEU A 7 11.04 29.26 -5.12
CA LEU A 7 10.31 28.64 -6.23
C LEU A 7 10.96 27.32 -6.67
N ARG A 8 12.29 27.27 -6.78
CA ARG A 8 13.02 26.03 -7.11
C ARG A 8 12.84 24.95 -6.04
N SER A 9 12.84 25.32 -4.77
CA SER A 9 12.61 24.39 -3.66
C SER A 9 11.20 23.81 -3.71
N LEU A 10 10.18 24.65 -3.91
CA LEU A 10 8.79 24.23 -4.03
C LEU A 10 8.57 23.32 -5.24
N LEU A 11 9.14 23.66 -6.40
CA LEU A 11 9.05 22.82 -7.60
C LEU A 11 9.69 21.46 -7.38
N LYS A 12 10.86 21.39 -6.72
CA LYS A 12 11.50 20.11 -6.39
C LYS A 12 10.63 19.25 -5.47
N ALA A 13 10.07 19.84 -4.42
CA ALA A 13 9.20 19.13 -3.49
C ALA A 13 7.94 18.61 -4.18
N HIS A 14 7.31 19.42 -5.03
CA HIS A 14 6.13 19.03 -5.79
C HIS A 14 6.43 17.90 -6.78
N LEU A 15 7.54 17.97 -7.52
CA LEU A 15 7.96 16.90 -8.43
C LEU A 15 8.27 15.61 -7.68
N ALA A 16 8.95 15.68 -6.54
CA ALA A 16 9.22 14.52 -5.71
C ALA A 16 7.92 13.82 -5.27
N HIS A 17 6.95 14.58 -4.76
CA HIS A 17 5.63 14.06 -4.40
C HIS A 17 4.93 13.42 -5.60
N ALA A 18 4.89 14.10 -6.75
CA ALA A 18 4.23 13.58 -7.94
C ALA A 18 4.87 12.29 -8.47
N LEU A 19 6.20 12.17 -8.37
CA LEU A 19 6.92 10.97 -8.76
C LEU A 19 6.66 9.80 -7.81
N VAL A 20 6.72 10.06 -6.50
CA VAL A 20 6.39 9.05 -5.49
C VAL A 20 4.94 8.60 -5.67
N ASP A 21 4.00 9.52 -5.86
CA ASP A 21 2.59 9.21 -6.03
C ASP A 21 2.32 8.28 -7.23
N ARG A 22 2.91 8.59 -8.39
CA ARG A 22 2.82 7.72 -9.60
C ARG A 22 3.45 6.36 -9.35
N TYR A 23 4.57 6.33 -8.65
CA TYR A 23 5.28 5.12 -8.33
C TYR A 23 4.46 4.21 -7.41
N THR A 24 3.98 4.74 -6.29
CA THR A 24 3.10 4.04 -5.34
C THR A 24 1.87 3.50 -6.05
N THR A 25 1.23 4.31 -6.90
CA THR A 25 0.05 3.90 -7.66
C THR A 25 0.36 2.72 -8.59
N ARG A 26 1.53 2.72 -9.24
CA ARG A 26 1.97 1.60 -10.08
C ARG A 26 2.18 0.33 -9.26
N VAL A 27 2.83 0.43 -8.10
CA VAL A 27 3.10 -0.72 -7.21
C VAL A 27 1.78 -1.31 -6.68
N LEU A 28 0.85 -0.46 -6.24
CA LEU A 28 -0.47 -0.90 -5.77
C LEU A 28 -1.27 -1.59 -6.88
N ARG A 29 -1.15 -1.15 -8.14
CA ARG A 29 -1.77 -1.83 -9.29
C ARG A 29 -1.23 -3.24 -9.53
N THR A 30 -0.05 -3.58 -9.02
CA THR A 30 0.52 -4.94 -9.05
C THR A 30 0.10 -5.74 -7.81
N LEU A 31 0.20 -5.14 -6.62
CA LEU A 31 -0.07 -5.82 -5.35
C LEU A 31 -1.55 -6.15 -5.15
N VAL A 32 -2.46 -5.25 -5.53
CA VAL A 32 -3.91 -5.43 -5.31
C VAL A 32 -4.45 -6.65 -6.06
N PRO A 33 -4.20 -6.84 -7.37
CA PRO A 33 -4.60 -8.08 -8.04
C PRO A 33 -3.99 -9.34 -7.43
N ALA A 34 -2.71 -9.28 -7.01
CA ALA A 34 -2.06 -10.41 -6.36
C ALA A 34 -2.75 -10.77 -5.03
N ALA A 35 -3.18 -9.77 -4.26
CA ALA A 35 -3.92 -9.96 -3.01
C ALA A 35 -5.34 -10.51 -3.20
N LEU A 36 -6.00 -10.25 -4.33
CA LEU A 36 -7.33 -10.78 -4.63
C LEU A 36 -7.29 -12.25 -5.10
N CYS A 37 -6.12 -12.76 -5.46
CA CYS A 37 -5.96 -14.19 -5.76
C CYS A 37 -6.07 -15.02 -4.47
N HIS A 38 -6.88 -16.08 -4.51
CA HIS A 38 -7.03 -17.03 -3.39
C HIS A 38 -5.83 -18.00 -3.32
N THR A 39 -4.62 -17.46 -3.15
CA THR A 39 -3.37 -18.22 -3.02
C THR A 39 -2.68 -17.86 -1.71
N GLU A 40 -1.70 -18.67 -1.27
CA GLU A 40 -0.90 -18.34 -0.09
C GLU A 40 -0.19 -16.99 -0.24
N THR A 41 0.36 -16.72 -1.43
CA THR A 41 0.99 -15.44 -1.76
C THR A 41 -0.01 -14.28 -1.67
N GLY A 42 -1.23 -14.46 -2.20
CA GLY A 42 -2.28 -13.46 -2.12
C GLY A 42 -2.73 -13.18 -0.69
N ALA A 43 -2.79 -14.21 0.16
CA ALA A 43 -3.09 -14.06 1.58
C ALA A 43 -2.04 -13.20 2.31
N ILE A 44 -0.75 -13.44 2.03
CA ILE A 44 0.35 -12.65 2.62
C ILE A 44 0.25 -11.19 2.19
N VAL A 45 0.09 -10.93 0.89
CA VAL A 45 -0.01 -9.56 0.35
C VAL A 45 -1.27 -8.85 0.86
N GLY A 46 -2.41 -9.53 0.89
CA GLY A 46 -3.67 -8.97 1.37
C GLY A 46 -3.64 -8.59 2.85
N ARG A 47 -3.13 -9.48 3.70
CA ARG A 47 -2.95 -9.19 5.13
C ARG A 47 -1.91 -8.09 5.37
N PHE A 48 -0.85 -8.05 4.58
CA PHE A 48 0.13 -6.97 4.63
C PHE A 48 -0.53 -5.61 4.33
N LEU A 49 -1.31 -5.50 3.25
CA LEU A 49 -2.00 -4.25 2.89
C LEU A 49 -3.00 -3.81 3.97
N LEU A 50 -3.79 -4.74 4.52
CA LEU A 50 -4.72 -4.42 5.62
C LEU A 50 -3.98 -4.01 6.91
N GLY A 51 -2.90 -4.71 7.24
CA GLY A 51 -2.06 -4.41 8.40
C GLY A 51 -1.33 -3.07 8.28
N LEU A 52 -0.98 -2.65 7.07
CA LEU A 52 -0.41 -1.33 6.84
C LEU A 52 -1.44 -0.21 7.04
N HIS A 53 -2.70 -0.45 6.67
CA HIS A 53 -3.76 0.52 6.92
C HIS A 53 -4.14 0.62 8.40
N ASP A 54 -4.28 -0.53 9.07
CA ASP A 54 -4.67 -0.59 10.48
C ASP A 54 -4.08 -1.84 11.14
N GLY A 55 -2.82 -1.74 11.58
CA GLY A 55 -2.10 -2.84 12.21
C GLY A 55 -2.65 -3.27 13.56
N ALA A 56 -3.45 -2.41 14.22
CA ALA A 56 -4.14 -2.77 15.46
C ALA A 56 -5.31 -3.71 15.19
N LYS A 57 -6.08 -3.46 14.12
CA LYS A 57 -7.16 -4.36 13.68
C LYS A 57 -6.65 -5.57 12.90
N HIS A 58 -5.54 -5.42 12.18
CA HIS A 58 -5.01 -6.41 11.26
C HIS A 58 -3.52 -6.67 11.56
N PRO A 59 -3.20 -7.38 12.66
CA PRO A 59 -1.81 -7.67 13.00
C PRO A 59 -1.19 -8.54 11.89
N PHE A 60 -0.02 -8.12 11.41
CA PHE A 60 0.71 -8.81 10.35
C PHE A 60 2.17 -9.10 10.75
N ASN A 61 2.64 -10.31 10.48
CA ASN A 61 4.03 -10.69 10.72
C ASN A 61 4.90 -10.40 9.50
N LEU A 62 5.77 -9.39 9.59
CA LEU A 62 6.67 -8.99 8.50
C LEU A 62 7.59 -10.11 8.00
N ASN A 63 7.86 -11.16 8.80
CA ASN A 63 8.64 -12.30 8.33
C ASN A 63 7.93 -13.10 7.23
N GLU A 64 6.60 -13.01 7.11
CA GLU A 64 5.86 -13.67 6.04
C GLU A 64 6.24 -13.15 4.65
N LEU A 65 6.71 -11.90 4.55
CA LEU A 65 7.17 -11.31 3.29
C LEU A 65 8.32 -12.12 2.66
N ARG A 66 9.13 -12.83 3.46
CA ARG A 66 10.24 -13.67 2.96
C ARG A 66 9.79 -14.85 2.11
N ARG A 67 8.50 -15.20 2.15
CA ARG A 67 7.90 -16.29 1.36
C ARG A 67 7.43 -15.82 -0.02
N LEU A 68 7.44 -14.52 -0.29
CA LEU A 68 7.00 -13.94 -1.55
C LEU A 68 8.07 -14.09 -2.63
N ALA A 69 7.64 -14.06 -3.89
CA ALA A 69 8.55 -13.91 -5.02
C ALA A 69 9.31 -12.57 -4.90
N PRO A 70 10.56 -12.47 -5.40
CA PRO A 70 11.40 -11.27 -5.25
C PRO A 70 10.71 -9.98 -5.68
N GLU A 71 9.91 -10.03 -6.74
CA GLU A 71 9.21 -8.87 -7.29
C GLU A 71 8.13 -8.35 -6.32
N LEU A 72 7.32 -9.26 -5.77
CA LEU A 72 6.27 -8.92 -4.80
C LEU A 72 6.85 -8.51 -3.45
N HIS A 73 7.95 -9.14 -3.05
CA HIS A 73 8.67 -8.78 -1.83
C HIS A 73 9.17 -7.33 -1.92
N GLU A 74 9.83 -6.98 -3.01
CA GLU A 74 10.36 -5.64 -3.26
C GLU A 74 9.23 -4.60 -3.34
N ASP A 75 8.14 -4.91 -4.04
CA ASP A 75 6.95 -4.06 -4.09
C ASP A 75 6.34 -3.82 -2.69
N CYS A 76 6.28 -4.84 -1.82
CA CYS A 76 5.82 -4.68 -0.45
C CYS A 76 6.74 -3.77 0.37
N LEU A 77 8.07 -3.93 0.25
CA LEU A 77 9.04 -3.10 0.97
C LEU A 77 8.98 -1.63 0.55
N GLN A 78 8.74 -1.35 -0.72
CA GLN A 78 8.58 0.02 -1.20
C GLN A 78 7.35 0.70 -0.63
N ILE A 79 6.23 -0.02 -0.53
CA ILE A 79 5.02 0.50 0.10
C ILE A 79 5.25 0.71 1.60
N LEU A 80 5.91 -0.25 2.27
CA LEU A 80 6.29 -0.14 3.68
C LEU A 80 7.20 1.07 3.94
N ALA A 81 8.12 1.39 3.03
CA ALA A 81 9.00 2.55 3.16
C ALA A 81 8.27 3.90 3.12
N LEU A 82 7.04 3.92 2.58
CA LEU A 82 6.18 5.11 2.55
C LEU A 82 5.20 5.15 3.71
N ASP A 83 5.11 4.08 4.51
CA ASP A 83 4.25 4.02 5.68
C ASP A 83 4.66 5.04 6.74
N GLY A 84 3.67 5.69 7.36
CA GLY A 84 3.90 6.80 8.28
C GLY A 84 4.28 8.15 7.64
N THR A 85 4.35 8.23 6.30
CA THR A 85 4.46 9.50 5.57
C THR A 85 3.08 10.02 5.18
N ASP A 86 2.97 11.32 4.92
CA ASP A 86 1.78 11.93 4.33
C ASP A 86 1.58 11.56 2.84
N MET A 87 2.55 10.89 2.23
CA MET A 87 2.52 10.47 0.83
C MET A 87 1.72 9.17 0.61
N LEU A 88 1.44 8.41 1.68
CA LEU A 88 0.73 7.14 1.60
C LEU A 88 -0.56 7.17 2.42
N ASP A 89 -1.66 7.48 1.74
CA ASP A 89 -3.00 7.08 2.20
C ASP A 89 -3.42 5.84 1.42
N LEU A 90 -3.11 4.66 1.98
CA LEU A 90 -3.29 3.39 1.29
C LEU A 90 -4.74 3.18 0.85
N ARG A 91 -5.68 3.43 1.76
CA ARG A 91 -7.11 3.27 1.50
C ARG A 91 -7.56 4.20 0.38
N LYS A 92 -7.25 5.50 0.46
CA LYS A 92 -7.63 6.44 -0.62
C LYS A 92 -6.99 6.08 -1.96
N LYS A 93 -5.75 5.58 -1.97
CA LYS A 93 -5.07 5.18 -3.22
C LYS A 93 -5.71 3.97 -3.89
N ILE A 94 -6.16 2.99 -3.11
CA ILE A 94 -6.89 1.83 -3.64
C ILE A 94 -8.30 2.25 -4.08
N GLU A 95 -8.97 3.11 -3.31
CA GLU A 95 -10.32 3.61 -3.59
C GLU A 95 -10.39 4.59 -4.77
N ALA A 96 -9.27 5.19 -5.21
CA ALA A 96 -9.25 6.18 -6.29
C ALA A 96 -9.67 5.63 -7.68
N GLY A 97 -9.72 4.31 -7.86
CA GLY A 97 -10.21 3.67 -9.08
C GLY A 97 -11.74 3.56 -9.12
N THR A 98 -12.31 3.31 -10.32
CA THR A 98 -13.76 3.19 -10.53
C THR A 98 -14.44 2.17 -9.61
N ASP A 99 -13.76 1.05 -9.33
CA ASP A 99 -14.25 -0.03 -8.47
C ASP A 99 -13.47 -0.13 -7.14
N GLY A 100 -12.72 0.92 -6.77
CA GLY A 100 -11.74 0.86 -5.69
C GLY A 100 -12.35 0.56 -4.31
N ALA A 101 -13.56 1.07 -4.04
CA ALA A 101 -14.30 0.76 -2.81
C ALA A 101 -14.68 -0.73 -2.72
N VAL A 102 -15.15 -1.32 -3.83
CA VAL A 102 -15.50 -2.76 -3.88
C VAL A 102 -14.26 -3.61 -3.69
N VAL A 103 -13.14 -3.21 -4.30
CA VAL A 103 -11.85 -3.89 -4.12
C VAL A 103 -11.40 -3.86 -2.66
N TRP A 104 -11.55 -2.71 -1.99
CA TRP A 104 -11.22 -2.59 -0.57
C TRP A 104 -12.10 -3.47 0.32
N ASP A 105 -13.40 -3.51 0.05
CA ASP A 105 -14.34 -4.36 0.78
C ASP A 105 -14.03 -5.86 0.56
N LEU A 106 -13.68 -6.25 -0.66
CA LEU A 106 -13.25 -7.63 -0.96
C LEU A 106 -11.98 -8.01 -0.20
N LEU A 107 -10.97 -7.12 -0.15
CA LEU A 107 -9.75 -7.37 0.62
C LEU A 107 -10.06 -7.60 2.10
N ASN A 108 -10.90 -6.74 2.70
CA ASN A 108 -11.33 -6.91 4.09
C ASN A 108 -12.08 -8.23 4.29
N ASN A 109 -13.04 -8.56 3.42
CA ASN A 109 -13.82 -9.80 3.55
C ASN A 109 -12.96 -11.06 3.41
N MET A 110 -11.92 -11.02 2.59
CA MET A 110 -11.03 -12.16 2.37
C MET A 110 -10.01 -12.34 3.50
N TRP A 111 -9.44 -11.25 4.00
CA TRP A 111 -8.21 -11.30 4.79
C TRP A 111 -8.28 -10.67 6.17
N ALA A 112 -9.37 -9.98 6.52
CA ALA A 112 -9.53 -9.48 7.88
C ALA A 112 -9.49 -10.65 8.87
N PRO A 113 -8.82 -10.51 10.02
CA PRO A 113 -8.83 -11.54 11.03
C PRO A 113 -10.28 -11.76 11.45
N GLN A 114 -10.75 -13.01 11.33
CA GLN A 114 -12.02 -13.38 11.93
C GLN A 114 -11.89 -13.08 13.42
N ALA A 115 -12.82 -12.27 13.96
CA ALA A 115 -12.86 -12.04 15.39
C ALA A 115 -12.78 -13.40 16.10
N PRO A 116 -11.96 -13.55 17.16
CA PRO A 116 -11.98 -14.79 17.91
C PRO A 116 -13.43 -15.04 18.32
N ASN A 117 -13.97 -16.20 17.94
CA ASN A 117 -15.31 -16.64 18.31
C ASN A 117 -15.46 -16.40 19.83
N ALA A 118 -16.28 -15.42 20.19
CA ALA A 118 -16.69 -15.18 21.56
C ALA A 118 -17.69 -16.27 22.00
#